data_AF-A0A1H3K1N0-F1
#
_entry.id   AF-A0A1H3K1N0-F1
#
_cell.length_a   1.000
_cell.length_b   1.000
_cell.length_c   1.000
_cell.angle_alpha   90.00
_cell.angle_beta   90.00
_cell.angle_gamma   90.00
#
_symmetry.space_group_name_H-M   'P 1'
#
loop_
_entity.id
_entity.type
_entity.pdbx_description
1 polymer ?
#
loop_
_entity_poly.entity_id
_entity_poly.type
_entity_poly.pdbx_seq_one_letter_code
_entity_poly.pdbx_strand_id
1 'polypeptide(L)'
;MKRKNVAYAATAGAAVGVLGLTALALPAGAGAAPALPPVAPEQLVESVMRATPPALTGTVEVDNALGLPAIPGAGQASELLSDGTSKFQVWADGQGRHRVSVPSHNGEMTVVDDGSTVWKWDSSEQKVVRSTEHAPESGEHQGPADPAAAARQIIDKLRQTSDVKVDGTASVAGRDAYELVLTPKPTERTLLREVRVAVDAEKRIPLELSVLTNGSNDPAFQVGFSDIDLSAPDPALFRFTPPAGAEVTDGKSEHAPQQRPDRPEGEHKVVGDGWDAVIVAQVPQQQEKQQGGQDFRQLAERVGKPVSGPWGNGWIIGTAAGNALLTSDGRVAAGAVPEQVLTAALGGA
;
A
#
# COMPACT_ATOMS: atom_id res chain seq x y z
N MET A 1 29.76 11.75 -15.39
CA MET A 1 28.89 10.90 -14.56
C MET A 1 27.63 11.69 -14.23
N LYS A 2 26.43 11.18 -14.55
CA LYS A 2 25.15 11.82 -14.21
C LYS A 2 24.34 10.82 -13.39
N ARG A 3 24.02 11.14 -12.13
CA ARG A 3 23.13 10.33 -11.29
C ARG A 3 21.69 10.75 -11.55
N LYS A 4 20.82 9.79 -11.88
CA LYS A 4 19.36 9.99 -11.97
C LYS A 4 18.77 9.60 -10.62
N ASN A 5 18.13 10.54 -9.94
CA ASN A 5 17.30 10.22 -8.78
C ASN A 5 15.90 9.92 -9.32
N VAL A 6 15.50 8.65 -9.26
CA VAL A 6 14.11 8.23 -9.55
C VAL A 6 13.40 8.18 -8.21
N ALA A 7 12.33 8.96 -8.06
CA ALA A 7 11.50 8.92 -6.86
C ALA A 7 10.79 7.56 -6.78
N TYR A 8 10.79 6.95 -5.60
CA TYR A 8 10.07 5.71 -5.32
C TYR A 8 8.57 6.00 -5.19
N ALA A 9 7.90 6.14 -6.33
CA ALA A 9 6.45 5.94 -6.39
C ALA A 9 6.17 4.45 -6.14
N ALA A 10 5.24 4.14 -5.22
CA ALA A 10 4.90 2.77 -4.86
C ALA A 10 4.46 1.97 -6.10
N THR A 11 5.22 0.95 -6.45
CA THR A 11 4.93 0.03 -7.55
C THR A 11 4.16 -1.19 -7.04
N ALA A 12 2.89 -1.31 -7.41
CA ALA A 12 2.11 -2.53 -7.27
C ALA A 12 1.47 -2.88 -8.63
N GLY A 13 1.60 -4.14 -9.05
CA GLY A 13 1.06 -4.71 -10.29
C GLY A 13 0.01 -5.82 -10.03
N ALA A 14 -0.30 -6.64 -11.07
CA ALA A 14 -1.38 -7.64 -11.32
C ALA A 14 -2.69 -7.27 -12.14
N ALA A 15 -2.87 -7.66 -13.44
CA ALA A 15 -4.09 -8.29 -14.08
C ALA A 15 -4.40 -8.06 -15.60
N VAL A 16 -5.63 -8.39 -16.04
CA VAL A 16 -6.24 -8.12 -17.37
C VAL A 16 -7.77 -8.04 -17.33
N GLY A 17 -8.37 -7.23 -18.22
CA GLY A 17 -9.70 -7.50 -18.82
C GLY A 17 -9.82 -8.82 -19.63
N VAL A 18 -10.86 -9.07 -20.43
CA VAL A 18 -11.54 -8.16 -21.36
C VAL A 18 -12.95 -8.68 -21.67
N LEU A 19 -13.93 -7.75 -21.68
CA LEU A 19 -15.30 -7.80 -22.24
C LEU A 19 -16.43 -8.60 -21.56
N GLY A 20 -17.55 -7.88 -21.34
CA GLY A 20 -18.84 -8.42 -20.92
C GLY A 20 -19.93 -7.35 -20.75
N LEU A 21 -20.21 -6.52 -21.78
CA LEU A 21 -21.31 -5.55 -21.73
C LEU A 21 -22.69 -6.24 -21.77
N THR A 22 -23.42 -6.23 -20.66
CA THR A 22 -24.88 -6.40 -20.63
C THR A 22 -25.51 -5.45 -19.60
N ALA A 23 -26.61 -4.80 -19.98
CA ALA A 23 -27.24 -3.75 -19.20
C ALA A 23 -28.18 -4.28 -18.09
N LEU A 24 -28.27 -3.50 -17.00
CA LEU A 24 -29.38 -3.40 -16.04
C LEU A 24 -29.85 -4.65 -15.28
N ALA A 25 -29.34 -4.78 -14.05
CA ALA A 25 -30.15 -5.17 -12.89
C ALA A 25 -29.59 -4.46 -11.65
N LEU A 26 -30.37 -3.55 -11.04
CA LEU A 26 -30.00 -2.82 -9.82
C LEU A 26 -30.39 -3.64 -8.57
N PRO A 27 -29.45 -3.99 -7.67
CA PRO A 27 -29.76 -4.20 -6.27
C PRO A 27 -30.06 -2.84 -5.62
N ALA A 28 -31.14 -2.75 -4.84
CA ALA A 28 -31.54 -1.49 -4.20
C ALA A 28 -30.57 -1.11 -3.07
N GLY A 29 -30.09 0.15 -3.05
CA GLY A 29 -29.34 0.70 -1.91
C GLY A 29 -28.45 1.89 -2.26
N ALA A 30 -27.74 1.84 -3.39
CA ALA A 30 -26.88 2.94 -3.82
C ALA A 30 -27.70 4.08 -4.44
N GLY A 31 -27.36 5.33 -4.09
CA GLY A 31 -27.77 6.49 -4.86
C GLY A 31 -27.24 6.41 -6.30
N ALA A 32 -27.85 7.12 -7.24
CA ALA A 32 -27.33 7.19 -8.60
C ALA A 32 -25.90 7.76 -8.57
N ALA A 33 -24.98 7.09 -9.27
CA ALA A 33 -23.58 7.51 -9.37
C ALA A 33 -23.49 8.99 -9.82
N PRO A 34 -22.64 9.82 -9.19
CA PRO A 34 -22.58 11.26 -9.48
C PRO A 34 -22.32 11.57 -10.95
N ALA A 35 -23.13 12.43 -11.56
CA ALA A 35 -22.99 12.80 -12.97
C ALA A 35 -21.88 13.85 -13.18
N LEU A 36 -20.63 13.41 -13.11
CA LEU A 36 -19.45 14.28 -13.28
C LEU A 36 -19.05 14.47 -14.76
N PRO A 37 -18.46 15.62 -15.14
CA PRO A 37 -17.91 15.83 -16.48
C PRO A 37 -16.77 14.82 -16.79
N PRO A 38 -16.62 14.33 -18.04
CA PRO A 38 -15.56 13.39 -18.37
C PRO A 38 -14.16 14.00 -18.22
N VAL A 39 -13.22 13.23 -17.67
CA VAL A 39 -11.81 13.61 -17.44
C VAL A 39 -10.91 12.49 -17.95
N ALA A 40 -9.82 12.83 -18.66
CA ALA A 40 -8.84 11.82 -19.09
C ALA A 40 -7.93 11.35 -17.93
N PRO A 41 -7.43 10.10 -17.91
CA PRO A 41 -6.55 9.59 -16.85
C PRO A 41 -5.34 10.50 -16.54
N GLU A 42 -4.70 11.03 -17.57
CA GLU A 42 -3.57 11.96 -17.48
C GLU A 42 -3.96 13.26 -16.80
N GLN A 43 -5.14 13.79 -17.11
CA GLN A 43 -5.66 15.02 -16.52
C GLN A 43 -6.07 14.79 -15.06
N LEU A 44 -6.62 13.63 -14.74
CA LEU A 44 -6.95 13.26 -13.36
C LEU A 44 -5.67 13.17 -12.52
N VAL A 45 -4.67 12.40 -12.97
CA VAL A 45 -3.37 12.28 -12.28
C VAL A 45 -2.64 13.63 -12.18
N GLU A 46 -2.64 14.44 -13.24
CA GLU A 46 -2.09 15.80 -13.20
C GLU A 46 -2.81 16.67 -12.16
N SER A 47 -4.14 16.57 -12.07
CA SER A 47 -4.92 17.34 -11.10
C SER A 47 -4.63 16.95 -9.65
N VAL A 48 -4.36 15.67 -9.37
CA VAL A 48 -3.89 15.18 -8.07
C VAL A 48 -2.48 15.73 -7.76
N MET A 49 -1.55 15.70 -8.72
CA MET A 49 -0.20 16.23 -8.55
C MET A 49 -0.15 17.75 -8.30
N ARG A 50 -1.17 18.48 -8.76
CA ARG A 50 -1.32 19.94 -8.56
C ARG A 50 -2.17 20.29 -7.34
N ALA A 51 -2.81 19.32 -6.71
CA ALA A 51 -3.68 19.56 -5.57
C ALA A 51 -2.85 19.98 -4.35
N THR A 52 -3.18 21.11 -3.75
CA THR A 52 -2.75 21.43 -2.38
C THR A 52 -3.65 20.64 -1.43
N PRO A 53 -3.12 19.75 -0.58
CA PRO A 53 -3.93 19.02 0.38
C PRO A 53 -4.70 20.00 1.29
N PRO A 54 -6.03 19.86 1.44
CA PRO A 54 -6.78 20.69 2.35
C PRO A 54 -6.45 20.33 3.81
N ALA A 55 -6.83 21.20 4.73
CA ALA A 55 -7.02 20.77 6.11
C ALA A 55 -8.13 19.69 6.12
N LEU A 56 -7.95 18.64 6.93
CA LEU A 56 -8.93 17.57 7.05
C LEU A 56 -8.87 16.86 8.40
N THR A 57 -10.02 16.32 8.79
CA THR A 57 -10.19 15.23 9.76
C THR A 57 -10.81 14.06 9.02
N GLY A 58 -10.37 12.83 9.26
CA GLY A 58 -11.03 11.67 8.67
C GLY A 58 -10.82 10.38 9.45
N THR A 59 -11.79 9.47 9.29
CA THR A 59 -11.66 8.07 9.70
C THR A 59 -11.37 7.26 8.45
N VAL A 60 -10.20 6.62 8.42
CA VAL A 60 -9.81 5.69 7.36
C VAL A 60 -10.12 4.28 7.82
N GLU A 61 -10.71 3.50 6.93
CA GLU A 61 -11.06 2.10 7.10
C GLU A 61 -10.22 1.25 6.15
N VAL A 62 -9.73 0.13 6.64
CA VAL A 62 -8.97 -0.88 5.89
C VAL A 62 -9.73 -2.18 6.00
N ASP A 63 -10.29 -2.63 4.89
CA ASP A 63 -10.95 -3.92 4.77
C ASP A 63 -10.01 -4.89 4.05
N ASN A 64 -9.60 -5.91 4.78
CA ASN A 64 -8.65 -6.92 4.31
C ASN A 64 -9.33 -8.28 4.21
N ALA A 65 -9.56 -8.73 2.99
CA ALA A 65 -10.13 -10.04 2.66
C ALA A 65 -9.12 -10.92 1.92
N LEU A 66 -7.81 -10.72 2.19
CA LEU A 66 -6.74 -11.46 1.52
C LEU A 66 -6.71 -12.94 1.93
N GLY A 67 -7.20 -13.33 3.10
CA GLY A 67 -7.02 -14.69 3.62
C GLY A 67 -5.64 -14.89 4.24
N LEU A 68 -5.03 -13.83 4.77
CA LEU A 68 -3.67 -13.85 5.30
C LEU A 68 -3.62 -14.54 6.67
N PRO A 69 -2.86 -15.64 6.82
CA PRO A 69 -2.65 -16.25 8.13
C PRO A 69 -1.86 -15.29 9.02
N ALA A 70 -2.27 -15.14 10.29
CA ALA A 70 -1.54 -14.35 11.27
C ALA A 70 -0.07 -14.78 11.34
N ILE A 71 0.86 -13.84 11.14
CA ILE A 71 2.31 -14.11 11.09
C ILE A 71 2.93 -13.79 12.47
N PRO A 72 3.35 -14.80 13.26
CA PRO A 72 3.98 -14.55 14.55
C PRO A 72 5.26 -13.72 14.40
N GLY A 73 5.42 -12.70 15.25
CA GLY A 73 6.62 -11.86 15.30
C GLY A 73 6.73 -10.78 14.21
N ALA A 74 5.77 -10.64 13.30
CA ALA A 74 5.76 -9.59 12.28
C ALA A 74 5.24 -8.21 12.76
N GLY A 75 4.89 -8.08 14.04
CA GLY A 75 4.52 -6.81 14.69
C GLY A 75 3.23 -6.18 14.16
N GLN A 76 3.06 -4.86 14.40
CA GLN A 76 1.83 -4.13 14.06
C GLN A 76 1.50 -4.17 12.55
N ALA A 77 2.50 -4.35 11.68
CA ALA A 77 2.27 -4.54 10.24
C ALA A 77 1.46 -5.81 9.95
N SER A 78 1.60 -6.88 10.74
CA SER A 78 0.75 -8.07 10.62
C SER A 78 -0.61 -7.92 11.28
N GLU A 79 -0.79 -6.98 12.21
CA GLU A 79 -2.11 -6.69 12.81
C GLU A 79 -2.97 -5.91 11.80
N LEU A 80 -2.41 -4.86 11.19
CA LEU A 80 -3.07 -4.09 10.11
C LEU A 80 -3.31 -4.91 8.84
N LEU A 81 -2.48 -5.92 8.57
CA LEU A 81 -2.61 -6.85 7.44
C LEU A 81 -3.18 -8.23 7.86
N SER A 82 -3.77 -8.34 9.06
CA SER A 82 -4.64 -9.48 9.38
C SER A 82 -5.97 -9.36 8.66
N ASP A 83 -6.63 -10.48 8.40
CA ASP A 83 -7.97 -10.48 7.80
C ASP A 83 -8.99 -9.78 8.71
N GLY A 84 -9.87 -8.98 8.09
CA GLY A 84 -10.91 -8.21 8.77
C GLY A 84 -10.81 -6.70 8.52
N THR A 85 -11.52 -5.94 9.35
CA THR A 85 -11.69 -4.49 9.23
C THR A 85 -10.92 -3.77 10.33
N SER A 86 -10.03 -2.86 9.95
CA SER A 86 -9.30 -1.98 10.87
C SER A 86 -9.67 -0.52 10.58
N LYS A 87 -9.72 0.33 11.62
CA LYS A 87 -9.96 1.79 11.45
C LYS A 87 -8.88 2.59 12.14
N PHE A 88 -8.43 3.66 11.50
CA PHE A 88 -7.50 4.63 12.07
C PHE A 88 -7.94 6.06 11.75
N GLN A 89 -7.53 7.01 12.58
CA GLN A 89 -7.89 8.41 12.44
C GLN A 89 -6.73 9.21 11.87
N VAL A 90 -7.04 10.14 10.98
CA VAL A 90 -6.08 11.06 10.36
C VAL A 90 -6.53 12.50 10.51
N TRP A 91 -5.57 13.39 10.75
CA TRP A 91 -5.76 14.82 10.74
C TRP A 91 -4.62 15.49 9.97
N ALA A 92 -4.92 16.50 9.17
CA ALA A 92 -3.93 17.37 8.55
C ALA A 92 -4.42 18.82 8.63
N ASP A 93 -3.50 19.78 8.78
CA ASP A 93 -3.84 21.20 8.80
C ASP A 93 -3.75 21.90 7.42
N GLY A 94 -3.36 21.15 6.37
CA GLY A 94 -3.11 21.67 5.03
C GLY A 94 -1.84 22.53 4.90
N GLN A 95 -1.01 22.61 5.95
CA GLN A 95 0.22 23.41 6.03
C GLN A 95 1.45 22.56 6.40
N GLY A 96 1.29 21.25 6.48
CA GLY A 96 2.36 20.26 6.69
C GLY A 96 2.24 19.48 8.00
N ARG A 97 1.50 20.00 8.98
CA ARG A 97 1.30 19.32 10.26
C ARG A 97 0.24 18.24 10.11
N HIS A 98 0.54 17.07 10.65
CA HIS A 98 -0.34 15.90 10.53
C HIS A 98 -0.32 15.04 11.79
N ARG A 99 -1.42 14.34 12.02
CA ARG A 99 -1.55 13.33 13.07
C ARG A 99 -2.19 12.08 12.49
N VAL A 100 -1.71 10.92 12.91
CA VAL A 100 -2.32 9.61 12.66
C VAL A 100 -2.45 8.88 13.99
N SER A 101 -3.63 8.36 14.30
CA SER A 101 -3.90 7.49 15.46
C SER A 101 -4.38 6.13 14.96
N VAL A 102 -3.62 5.08 15.22
CA VAL A 102 -3.95 3.68 14.93
C VAL A 102 -4.22 2.96 16.25
N PRO A 103 -5.49 2.66 16.59
CA PRO A 103 -5.82 1.79 17.72
C PRO A 103 -5.22 0.39 17.53
N SER A 104 -4.80 -0.26 18.61
CA SER A 104 -4.44 -1.68 18.66
C SER A 104 -5.23 -2.39 19.76
N HIS A 105 -5.17 -3.73 19.81
CA HIS A 105 -5.89 -4.48 20.84
C HIS A 105 -5.50 -4.10 22.29
N ASN A 106 -4.26 -3.65 22.50
CA ASN A 106 -3.68 -3.37 23.82
C ASN A 106 -3.25 -1.90 24.01
N GLY A 107 -3.58 -1.00 23.08
CA GLY A 107 -3.10 0.38 23.11
C GLY A 107 -3.45 1.19 21.86
N GLU A 108 -2.57 2.13 21.55
CA GLU A 108 -2.66 3.04 20.41
C GLU A 108 -1.24 3.38 19.95
N MET A 109 -1.03 3.35 18.63
CA MET A 109 0.13 3.95 17.97
C MET A 109 -0.26 5.33 17.46
N THR A 110 0.41 6.39 17.90
CA THR A 110 0.22 7.74 17.37
C THR A 110 1.46 8.21 16.62
N VAL A 111 1.29 8.79 15.44
CA VAL A 111 2.29 9.62 14.77
C VAL A 111 1.81 11.07 14.78
N VAL A 112 2.66 12.01 15.17
CA VAL A 112 2.40 13.46 15.08
C VAL A 112 3.59 14.15 14.44
N ASP A 113 3.38 14.86 13.35
CA ASP A 113 4.32 15.86 12.84
C ASP A 113 3.81 17.25 13.25
N ASP A 114 4.58 17.92 14.11
CA ASP A 114 4.27 19.28 14.58
C ASP A 114 4.76 20.38 13.62
N GLY A 115 5.34 20.01 12.48
CA GLY A 115 5.94 20.89 11.48
C GLY A 115 7.44 21.14 11.70
N SER A 116 8.01 20.58 12.77
CA SER A 116 9.45 20.63 13.09
C SER A 116 10.00 19.28 13.56
N THR A 117 9.14 18.45 14.14
CA THR A 117 9.50 17.20 14.80
C THR A 117 8.42 16.16 14.53
N VAL A 118 8.85 14.98 14.07
CA VAL A 118 7.99 13.81 13.98
C VAL A 118 8.11 13.00 15.27
N TRP A 119 6.98 12.81 15.93
CA TRP A 119 6.83 12.03 17.15
C TRP A 119 6.09 10.74 16.82
N LYS A 120 6.67 9.58 17.16
CA LYS A 120 5.97 8.30 17.16
C LYS A 120 5.80 7.82 18.60
N TRP A 121 4.58 7.50 19.00
CA TRP A 121 4.19 7.06 20.33
C TRP A 121 3.56 5.68 20.27
N ASP A 122 4.10 4.72 21.03
CA ASP A 122 3.49 3.42 21.28
C ASP A 122 3.01 3.38 22.73
N SER A 123 1.69 3.38 22.94
CA SER A 123 1.13 3.38 24.28
C SER A 123 1.21 2.02 24.98
N SER A 124 1.41 0.92 24.24
CA SER A 124 1.56 -0.42 24.80
C SER A 124 2.95 -0.64 25.37
N GLU A 125 3.98 -0.10 24.71
CA GLU A 125 5.37 -0.12 25.21
C GLU A 125 5.72 1.08 26.10
N GLN A 126 4.86 2.11 26.16
CA GLN A 126 5.13 3.41 26.79
C GLN A 126 6.38 4.10 26.19
N LYS A 127 6.57 4.03 24.87
CA LYS A 127 7.76 4.56 24.18
C LYS A 127 7.44 5.67 23.19
N VAL A 128 8.24 6.73 23.25
CA VAL A 128 8.28 7.80 22.26
C VAL A 128 9.57 7.71 21.47
N VAL A 129 9.47 7.74 20.15
CA VAL A 129 10.58 8.03 19.23
C VAL A 129 10.38 9.43 18.68
N ARG A 130 11.39 10.29 18.87
CA ARG A 130 11.40 11.68 18.39
C ARG A 130 12.40 11.84 17.26
N SER A 131 11.98 12.37 16.12
CA SER A 131 12.84 12.66 14.97
C SER A 131 12.76 14.15 14.63
N THR A 132 13.86 14.88 14.87
CA THR A 132 13.98 16.33 14.58
C THR A 132 14.74 16.62 13.28
N GLU A 133 15.47 15.64 12.76
CA GLU A 133 16.02 15.72 11.41
C GLU A 133 14.87 15.77 10.41
N HIS A 134 14.63 16.95 9.85
CA HIS A 134 13.72 17.10 8.74
C HIS A 134 14.21 16.19 7.62
N ALA A 135 13.30 15.45 6.98
CA ALA A 135 13.55 15.02 5.61
C ALA A 135 13.99 16.27 4.83
N PRO A 136 15.12 16.23 4.09
CA PRO A 136 15.77 17.42 3.54
C PRO A 136 14.71 18.24 2.82
N GLU A 137 14.51 19.49 3.26
CA GLU A 137 13.32 20.33 2.99
C GLU A 137 12.62 19.87 1.72
N SER A 138 11.45 19.23 1.86
CA SER A 138 10.68 18.68 0.76
C SER A 138 10.14 19.83 -0.09
N GLY A 139 11.04 20.39 -0.92
CA GLY A 139 11.09 21.80 -1.28
C GLY A 139 9.73 22.34 -1.69
N GLU A 140 9.09 23.07 -0.78
CA GLU A 140 7.74 23.64 -0.87
C GLU A 140 6.65 22.71 -1.46
N HIS A 141 6.75 21.38 -1.34
CA HIS A 141 5.92 20.44 -2.11
C HIS A 141 5.85 20.83 -3.60
N GLN A 142 6.96 21.28 -4.20
CA GLN A 142 7.04 21.54 -5.63
C GLN A 142 6.85 20.21 -6.34
N GLY A 143 5.59 19.96 -6.73
CA GLY A 143 5.21 18.87 -7.62
C GLY A 143 6.11 18.90 -8.86
N PRO A 144 6.27 17.75 -9.54
CA PRO A 144 7.22 17.62 -10.65
C PRO A 144 7.17 18.83 -11.57
N ALA A 145 8.31 19.45 -11.88
CA ALA A 145 8.38 20.80 -12.47
C ALA A 145 7.53 21.00 -13.74
N ASP A 146 7.19 19.90 -14.43
CA ASP A 146 6.03 19.82 -15.33
C ASP A 146 5.12 18.65 -14.88
N PRO A 147 4.00 18.93 -14.16
CA PRO A 147 3.08 17.89 -13.72
C PRO A 147 2.33 17.21 -14.87
N ALA A 148 2.13 17.90 -16.00
CA ALA A 148 1.49 17.33 -17.17
C ALA A 148 2.41 16.28 -17.83
N ALA A 149 3.71 16.58 -17.94
CA ALA A 149 4.68 15.61 -18.42
C ALA A 149 4.85 14.42 -17.47
N ALA A 150 4.86 14.64 -16.15
CA ALA A 150 4.94 13.57 -15.17
C ALA A 150 3.70 12.66 -15.19
N ALA A 151 2.50 13.23 -15.21
CA ALA A 151 1.25 12.47 -15.30
C ALA A 151 1.19 11.62 -16.58
N ARG A 152 1.55 12.19 -17.75
CA ARG A 152 1.67 11.45 -19.01
C ARG A 152 2.67 10.29 -18.91
N GLN A 153 3.88 10.53 -18.37
CA GLN A 153 4.89 9.48 -18.21
C GLN A 153 4.43 8.33 -17.30
N ILE A 154 3.69 8.63 -16.23
CA ILE A 154 3.11 7.61 -15.35
C ILE A 154 2.03 6.81 -16.09
N ILE A 155 1.06 7.49 -16.71
CA ILE A 155 -0.02 6.82 -17.44
C ILE A 155 0.51 6.01 -18.62
N ASP A 156 1.47 6.53 -19.39
CA ASP A 156 2.10 5.81 -20.51
C ASP A 156 2.87 4.58 -20.04
N LYS A 157 3.55 4.64 -18.88
CA LYS A 157 4.20 3.48 -18.28
C LYS A 157 3.17 2.45 -17.82
N LEU A 158 2.12 2.87 -17.12
CA LEU A 158 1.02 1.98 -16.71
C LEU A 158 0.36 1.34 -17.95
N ARG A 159 0.15 2.10 -19.03
CA ARG A 159 -0.37 1.60 -20.31
C ARG A 159 0.56 0.64 -21.06
N GLN A 160 1.79 0.38 -20.61
CA GLN A 160 2.62 -0.68 -21.20
C GLN A 160 2.04 -2.05 -20.86
N THR A 161 1.56 -2.19 -19.64
CA THR A 161 1.10 -3.46 -19.06
C THR A 161 -0.38 -3.41 -18.66
N SER A 162 -1.06 -2.26 -18.86
CA SER A 162 -2.48 -2.06 -18.52
C SER A 162 -3.37 -1.39 -19.57
N ASP A 163 -4.68 -1.58 -19.47
CA ASP A 163 -5.68 -0.57 -19.85
C ASP A 163 -5.90 0.36 -18.65
N VAL A 164 -6.00 1.68 -18.90
CA VAL A 164 -6.08 2.71 -17.86
C VAL A 164 -7.14 3.73 -18.25
N LYS A 165 -8.19 3.83 -17.45
CA LYS A 165 -9.38 4.66 -17.74
C LYS A 165 -9.81 5.44 -16.50
N VAL A 166 -10.52 6.53 -16.73
CA VAL A 166 -11.45 7.07 -15.73
C VAL A 166 -12.81 6.49 -16.12
N ASP A 167 -13.31 5.53 -15.35
CA ASP A 167 -14.49 4.74 -15.71
C ASP A 167 -15.43 4.62 -14.51
N GLY A 168 -16.53 5.37 -14.58
CA GLY A 168 -17.47 5.52 -13.48
C GLY A 168 -17.16 6.69 -12.55
N THR A 169 -18.02 6.81 -11.55
CA THR A 169 -17.98 7.81 -10.49
C THR A 169 -18.52 7.18 -9.21
N ALA A 170 -17.88 7.48 -8.09
CA ALA A 170 -18.24 6.94 -6.78
C ALA A 170 -18.68 8.06 -5.84
N SER A 171 -19.28 7.68 -4.71
CA SER A 171 -19.46 8.54 -3.55
C SER A 171 -18.75 7.90 -2.36
N VAL A 172 -17.63 8.48 -1.92
CA VAL A 172 -16.79 7.96 -0.83
C VAL A 172 -16.86 8.94 0.33
N ALA A 173 -17.21 8.47 1.53
CA ALA A 173 -17.48 9.31 2.71
C ALA A 173 -18.37 10.54 2.40
N GLY A 174 -19.40 10.38 1.55
CA GLY A 174 -20.30 11.46 1.15
C GLY A 174 -19.73 12.46 0.15
N ARG A 175 -18.56 12.18 -0.46
CA ARG A 175 -17.92 13.03 -1.47
C ARG A 175 -17.92 12.38 -2.85
N ASP A 176 -18.33 13.13 -3.86
CA ASP A 176 -18.32 12.69 -5.25
C ASP A 176 -16.88 12.50 -5.76
N ALA A 177 -16.62 11.38 -6.44
CA ALA A 177 -15.29 10.98 -6.86
C ALA A 177 -15.25 10.47 -8.30
N TYR A 178 -14.13 10.71 -8.98
CA TYR A 178 -13.75 10.03 -10.22
C TYR A 178 -13.07 8.70 -9.89
N GLU A 179 -13.43 7.61 -10.58
CA GLU A 179 -12.73 6.34 -10.44
C GLU A 179 -11.65 6.18 -11.52
N LEU A 180 -10.38 6.22 -11.13
CA LEU A 180 -9.28 5.77 -11.98
C LEU A 180 -9.19 4.23 -11.89
N VAL A 181 -9.45 3.55 -13.00
CA VAL A 181 -9.46 2.09 -13.09
C VAL A 181 -8.26 1.62 -13.90
N LEU A 182 -7.50 0.70 -13.31
CA LEU A 182 -6.38 0.01 -13.91
C LEU A 182 -6.79 -1.46 -14.10
N THR A 183 -7.21 -1.79 -15.32
CA THR A 183 -7.63 -3.13 -15.75
C THR A 183 -6.59 -3.65 -16.74
N PRO A 184 -5.62 -4.51 -16.39
CA PRO A 184 -4.40 -4.59 -17.20
C PRO A 184 -4.44 -5.40 -18.53
N LYS A 185 -3.34 -5.99 -19.07
CA LYS A 185 -3.26 -6.46 -20.50
C LYS A 185 -3.22 -7.98 -20.76
N PRO A 186 -3.84 -8.55 -21.83
CA PRO A 186 -4.07 -10.01 -22.01
C PRO A 186 -2.89 -10.97 -21.97
N THR A 187 -1.68 -10.41 -21.90
CA THR A 187 -0.40 -11.08 -21.75
C THR A 187 0.03 -11.25 -20.29
N GLU A 188 -0.48 -10.46 -19.35
CA GLU A 188 -0.17 -10.55 -17.92
C GLU A 188 -0.87 -11.78 -17.28
N ARG A 189 -0.16 -12.49 -16.40
CA ARG A 189 -0.48 -13.76 -15.76
C ARG A 189 -0.60 -13.57 -14.25
N THR A 190 -1.79 -13.21 -13.78
CA THR A 190 -1.96 -12.62 -12.44
C THR A 190 -3.32 -13.00 -11.82
N LEU A 191 -3.47 -12.87 -10.50
CA LEU A 191 -4.71 -13.20 -9.78
C LEU A 191 -5.69 -12.03 -9.62
N LEU A 192 -5.20 -10.80 -9.63
CA LEU A 192 -6.08 -9.63 -9.59
C LEU A 192 -6.95 -9.55 -10.87
N ARG A 193 -7.96 -8.68 -10.83
CA ARG A 193 -8.83 -8.33 -11.96
C ARG A 193 -8.63 -6.87 -12.35
N GLU A 194 -8.61 -5.98 -11.36
CA GLU A 194 -8.39 -4.54 -11.54
C GLU A 194 -8.01 -3.88 -10.21
N VAL A 195 -7.42 -2.68 -10.30
CA VAL A 195 -7.26 -1.76 -9.17
C VAL A 195 -8.05 -0.49 -9.47
N ARG A 196 -8.81 -0.01 -8.49
CA ARG A 196 -9.62 1.21 -8.54
C ARG A 196 -9.06 2.23 -7.55
N VAL A 197 -8.97 3.49 -7.98
CA VAL A 197 -8.63 4.63 -7.11
C VAL A 197 -9.72 5.69 -7.25
N ALA A 198 -10.47 5.92 -6.18
CA ALA A 198 -11.43 7.02 -6.11
C ALA A 198 -10.70 8.32 -5.78
N VAL A 199 -10.88 9.35 -6.62
CA VAL A 199 -10.26 10.68 -6.47
C VAL A 199 -11.36 11.74 -6.37
N ASP A 200 -11.33 12.51 -5.28
CA ASP A 200 -12.30 13.56 -4.99
C ASP A 200 -12.51 14.53 -6.17
N ALA A 201 -13.76 14.79 -6.52
CA ALA A 201 -14.08 15.57 -7.72
C ALA A 201 -13.66 17.04 -7.65
N GLU A 202 -13.62 17.62 -6.44
CA GLU A 202 -13.38 19.05 -6.18
C GLU A 202 -11.93 19.35 -5.80
N LYS A 203 -11.42 18.65 -4.78
CA LYS A 203 -10.11 18.83 -4.14
C LYS A 203 -9.02 17.96 -4.74
N ARG A 204 -9.39 16.94 -5.53
CA ARG A 204 -8.45 16.05 -6.22
C ARG A 204 -7.49 15.31 -5.28
N ILE A 205 -7.98 14.97 -4.08
CA ILE A 205 -7.30 14.06 -3.15
C ILE A 205 -7.78 12.62 -3.37
N PRO A 206 -6.92 11.60 -3.21
CA PRO A 206 -7.36 10.21 -3.15
C PRO A 206 -8.29 9.99 -1.96
N LEU A 207 -9.41 9.29 -2.17
CA LEU A 207 -10.39 8.97 -1.14
C LEU A 207 -10.45 7.47 -0.82
N GLU A 208 -10.22 6.61 -1.81
CA GLU A 208 -10.21 5.15 -1.66
C GLU A 208 -9.29 4.48 -2.68
N LEU A 209 -8.65 3.39 -2.27
CA LEU A 209 -7.98 2.40 -3.12
C LEU A 209 -8.67 1.04 -2.90
N SER A 210 -9.14 0.42 -3.98
CA SER A 210 -9.81 -0.89 -3.96
C SER A 210 -9.13 -1.86 -4.93
N VAL A 211 -8.79 -3.06 -4.45
CA VAL A 211 -8.06 -4.12 -5.16
C VAL A 211 -9.00 -5.30 -5.36
N LEU A 212 -9.37 -5.58 -6.60
CA LEU A 212 -10.37 -6.58 -6.94
C LEU A 212 -9.71 -7.78 -7.63
N THR A 213 -10.24 -8.97 -7.37
CA THR A 213 -9.69 -10.25 -7.85
C THR A 213 -10.66 -10.96 -8.81
N ASN A 214 -10.17 -11.99 -9.49
CA ASN A 214 -11.03 -12.80 -10.36
C ASN A 214 -11.94 -13.72 -9.52
N GLY A 215 -13.20 -13.82 -9.91
CA GLY A 215 -14.19 -14.66 -9.22
C GLY A 215 -14.91 -13.99 -8.04
N SER A 216 -14.54 -12.77 -7.67
CA SER A 216 -15.24 -11.94 -6.68
C SER A 216 -15.64 -10.57 -7.25
N ASN A 217 -16.80 -10.08 -6.79
CA ASN A 217 -17.20 -8.68 -6.97
C ASN A 217 -16.74 -7.81 -5.79
N ASP A 218 -16.63 -8.40 -4.60
CA ASP A 218 -16.13 -7.72 -3.40
C ASP A 218 -14.59 -7.59 -3.48
N PRO A 219 -14.00 -6.45 -3.07
CA PRO A 219 -12.55 -6.26 -3.05
C PRO A 219 -11.84 -7.28 -2.14
N ALA A 220 -10.67 -7.75 -2.57
CA ALA A 220 -9.78 -8.54 -1.73
C ALA A 220 -9.00 -7.67 -0.73
N PHE A 221 -8.84 -6.38 -1.05
CA PHE A 221 -8.28 -5.37 -0.15
C PHE A 221 -8.88 -4.01 -0.53
N GLN A 222 -9.31 -3.22 0.45
CA GLN A 222 -9.82 -1.87 0.29
C GLN A 222 -9.28 -0.99 1.42
N VAL A 223 -8.90 0.25 1.08
CA VAL A 223 -8.52 1.28 2.06
C VAL A 223 -9.07 2.62 1.61
N GLY A 224 -9.87 3.27 2.46
CA GLY A 224 -10.52 4.53 2.12
C GLY A 224 -11.11 5.25 3.31
N PHE A 225 -11.54 6.50 3.10
CA PHE A 225 -12.28 7.23 4.12
C PHE A 225 -13.68 6.65 4.28
N SER A 226 -14.05 6.27 5.51
CA SER A 226 -15.43 6.03 5.90
C SER A 226 -16.12 7.28 6.44
N ASP A 227 -15.34 8.27 6.88
CA ASP A 227 -15.78 9.61 7.26
C ASP A 227 -14.69 10.64 6.92
N ILE A 228 -15.07 11.83 6.43
CA ILE A 228 -14.15 12.93 6.11
C ILE A 228 -14.81 14.30 6.29
N ASP A 229 -14.14 15.16 7.05
CA ASP A 229 -14.44 16.59 7.16
C ASP A 229 -13.23 17.39 6.66
N LEU A 230 -13.48 18.42 5.85
CA LEU A 230 -12.47 19.33 5.30
C LEU A 230 -12.40 20.67 6.05
N SER A 231 -13.03 20.75 7.23
CA SER A 231 -12.84 21.83 8.18
C SER A 231 -11.43 21.80 8.80
N ALA A 232 -10.96 22.94 9.28
CA ALA A 232 -9.65 23.05 9.92
C ALA A 232 -9.68 22.38 11.32
N PRO A 233 -8.86 21.33 11.58
CA PRO A 233 -8.83 20.69 12.90
C PRO A 233 -8.28 21.63 13.98
N ASP A 234 -8.57 21.33 15.25
CA ASP A 234 -8.00 22.07 16.38
C ASP A 234 -6.46 22.05 16.32
N PRO A 235 -5.76 23.21 16.28
CA PRO A 235 -4.31 23.29 16.27
C PRO A 235 -3.62 22.58 17.45
N ALA A 236 -4.33 22.25 18.53
CA ALA A 236 -3.83 21.45 19.65
C ALA A 236 -3.59 19.97 19.29
N LEU A 237 -4.29 19.40 18.31
CA LEU A 237 -4.13 17.99 17.89
C LEU A 237 -2.72 17.69 17.36
N PHE A 238 -2.10 18.68 16.74
CA PHE A 238 -0.75 18.63 16.18
C PHE A 238 0.36 18.94 17.20
N ARG A 239 0.03 19.06 18.49
CA ARG A 239 1.01 19.24 19.56
C ARG A 239 1.16 17.93 20.32
N PHE A 240 2.34 17.33 20.27
CA PHE A 240 2.64 16.13 21.04
C PHE A 240 3.46 16.47 22.29
N THR A 241 2.99 16.00 23.45
CA THR A 241 3.75 16.03 24.70
C THR A 241 3.88 14.58 25.18
N PRO A 242 5.11 14.05 25.34
CA PRO A 242 5.34 12.71 25.89
C PRO A 242 4.57 12.49 27.21
N PRO A 243 3.79 11.41 27.34
CA PRO A 243 3.10 11.08 28.59
C PRO A 243 4.07 10.87 29.77
N ALA A 244 3.58 11.10 30.98
CA ALA A 244 4.39 10.92 32.19
C ALA A 244 4.84 9.46 32.35
N GLY A 245 6.16 9.24 32.43
CA GLY A 245 6.76 7.90 32.51
C GLY A 245 7.12 7.27 31.16
N ALA A 246 6.83 7.93 30.04
CA ALA A 246 7.23 7.46 28.72
C ALA A 246 8.78 7.45 28.56
N GLU A 247 9.32 6.36 27.99
CA GLU A 247 10.70 6.30 27.54
C GLU A 247 10.83 7.09 26.23
N VAL A 248 11.51 8.24 26.26
CA VAL A 248 11.75 9.08 25.08
C VAL A 248 13.13 8.77 24.50
N THR A 249 13.14 8.39 23.23
CA THR A 249 14.35 8.10 22.46
C THR A 249 14.45 9.03 21.26
N ASP A 250 15.66 9.50 20.95
CA ASP A 250 15.92 10.22 19.71
C ASP A 250 16.10 9.23 18.56
N GLY A 251 15.17 9.28 17.60
CA GLY A 251 15.27 8.60 16.32
C GLY A 251 16.41 9.21 15.51
N LYS A 252 17.42 8.40 15.21
CA LYS A 252 18.38 8.74 14.16
C LYS A 252 17.64 8.77 12.83
N SER A 253 17.86 9.78 12.00
CA SER A 253 17.39 9.80 10.61
C SER A 253 17.64 8.46 9.92
N GLU A 254 16.60 7.89 9.31
CA GLU A 254 16.75 6.87 8.27
C GLU A 254 17.29 7.48 6.95
N HIS A 255 17.50 8.80 6.91
CA HIS A 255 18.06 9.57 5.79
C HIS A 255 19.58 9.85 5.88
N ALA A 256 20.22 9.58 7.02
CA ALA A 256 21.61 9.17 6.94
C ALA A 256 21.62 7.79 6.26
N PRO A 257 22.63 7.42 5.44
CA PRO A 257 22.86 6.01 5.13
C PRO A 257 23.27 5.33 6.43
N GLN A 258 22.27 4.96 7.24
CA GLN A 258 22.47 4.08 8.36
C GLN A 258 23.07 2.82 7.76
N GLN A 259 24.32 2.56 8.14
CA GLN A 259 24.77 1.20 8.34
C GLN A 259 23.79 0.60 9.34
N ARG A 260 22.70 0.00 8.81
CA ARG A 260 21.89 -0.98 9.52
C ARG A 260 22.92 -1.93 10.15
N PRO A 261 22.87 -2.23 11.45
CA PRO A 261 23.84 -3.14 12.07
C PRO A 261 23.78 -4.45 11.31
N ASP A 262 24.82 -4.77 10.52
CA ASP A 262 24.74 -5.54 9.27
C ASP A 262 23.65 -6.61 9.25
N ARG A 263 22.42 -6.20 8.94
CA ARG A 263 21.42 -7.13 8.41
C ARG A 263 21.92 -7.37 7.00
N PRO A 264 22.41 -8.57 6.65
CA PRO A 264 22.76 -8.85 5.27
C PRO A 264 21.52 -8.52 4.44
N GLU A 265 21.66 -7.57 3.52
CA GLU A 265 20.63 -7.29 2.56
C GLU A 265 20.45 -8.58 1.78
N GLY A 266 19.37 -9.31 2.07
CA GLY A 266 19.00 -10.48 1.28
C GLY A 266 18.84 -9.97 -0.14
N GLU A 267 19.75 -10.38 -1.02
CA GLU A 267 19.73 -10.01 -2.43
C GLU A 267 18.35 -10.42 -2.98
N HIS A 268 17.52 -9.42 -3.25
CA HIS A 268 16.19 -9.63 -3.79
C HIS A 268 16.19 -9.26 -5.27
N LYS A 269 15.72 -10.19 -6.08
CA LYS A 269 15.66 -10.12 -7.54
C LYS A 269 14.18 -10.01 -7.90
N VAL A 270 13.81 -8.94 -8.60
CA VAL A 270 12.51 -8.88 -9.27
C VAL A 270 12.62 -9.65 -10.58
N VAL A 271 11.71 -10.61 -10.79
CA VAL A 271 11.61 -11.41 -12.01
C VAL A 271 10.27 -11.12 -12.67
N GLY A 272 10.28 -10.89 -13.98
CA GLY A 272 9.13 -10.33 -14.69
C GLY A 272 9.02 -8.81 -14.50
N ASP A 273 7.97 -8.24 -15.08
CA ASP A 273 7.69 -6.81 -15.11
C ASP A 273 6.19 -6.55 -14.95
N GLY A 274 5.82 -5.27 -14.81
CA GLY A 274 4.43 -4.83 -14.74
C GLY A 274 3.61 -5.60 -13.73
N TRP A 275 2.66 -6.36 -14.25
CA TRP A 275 1.68 -7.07 -13.46
C TRP A 275 2.01 -8.58 -13.30
N ASP A 276 3.13 -9.05 -13.88
CA ASP A 276 3.73 -10.39 -13.70
C ASP A 276 4.84 -10.45 -12.63
N ALA A 277 5.16 -9.31 -12.01
CA ALA A 277 6.34 -9.15 -11.17
C ALA A 277 6.34 -10.07 -9.94
N VAL A 278 7.42 -10.85 -9.81
CA VAL A 278 7.71 -11.71 -8.66
C VAL A 278 8.96 -11.20 -7.95
N ILE A 279 8.85 -10.96 -6.64
CA ILE A 279 10.01 -10.70 -5.78
C ILE A 279 10.56 -12.04 -5.33
N VAL A 280 11.80 -12.35 -5.71
CA VAL A 280 12.56 -13.52 -5.24
C VAL A 280 13.63 -13.05 -4.27
N ALA A 281 13.73 -13.62 -3.07
CA ALA A 281 14.73 -13.26 -2.06
C ALA A 281 15.26 -14.50 -1.33
N GLN A 282 16.51 -14.45 -0.84
CA GLN A 282 17.07 -15.45 0.05
C GLN A 282 16.85 -15.05 1.51
N VAL A 283 16.24 -15.92 2.33
CA VAL A 283 16.16 -15.74 3.78
C VAL A 283 17.51 -16.12 4.42
N PRO A 284 18.19 -15.21 5.15
CA PRO A 284 19.47 -15.52 5.78
C PRO A 284 19.32 -16.51 6.96
N GLN A 285 20.11 -17.59 6.98
CA GLN A 285 20.10 -18.60 8.06
C GLN A 285 20.43 -18.05 9.46
N GLN A 286 21.01 -16.85 9.57
CA GLN A 286 21.19 -16.17 10.86
C GLN A 286 19.90 -15.53 11.38
N GLN A 287 19.01 -15.06 10.50
CA GLN A 287 17.68 -14.56 10.90
C GLN A 287 16.75 -15.71 11.32
N GLU A 288 16.89 -16.91 10.73
CA GLU A 288 16.21 -18.13 11.19
C GLU A 288 16.42 -18.42 12.69
N LYS A 289 17.55 -17.99 13.28
CA LYS A 289 17.92 -18.30 14.69
C LYS A 289 17.69 -17.18 15.68
N GLN A 290 17.38 -15.95 15.25
CA GLN A 290 17.28 -14.79 16.14
C GLN A 290 15.96 -14.04 16.06
N GLN A 291 15.25 -14.07 14.93
CA GLN A 291 13.97 -13.36 14.75
C GLN A 291 13.06 -14.13 13.77
N GLY A 292 12.18 -15.00 14.29
CA GLY A 292 11.00 -15.53 13.59
C GLY A 292 11.20 -16.43 12.37
N GLY A 293 12.41 -16.60 11.81
CA GLY A 293 12.57 -17.39 10.57
C GLY A 293 12.31 -18.90 10.75
N GLN A 294 12.54 -19.45 11.95
CA GLN A 294 12.05 -20.79 12.31
C GLN A 294 10.52 -20.87 12.35
N ASP A 295 9.84 -19.81 12.78
CA ASP A 295 8.37 -19.74 12.79
C ASP A 295 7.82 -19.61 11.36
N PHE A 296 8.50 -18.89 10.47
CA PHE A 296 8.09 -18.77 9.07
C PHE A 296 8.16 -20.10 8.30
N ARG A 297 9.22 -20.90 8.48
CA ARG A 297 9.28 -22.26 7.88
C ARG A 297 8.21 -23.19 8.48
N GLN A 298 8.04 -23.19 9.81
CA GLN A 298 7.00 -23.99 10.47
C GLN A 298 5.57 -23.55 10.10
N LEU A 299 5.35 -22.26 9.86
CA LEU A 299 4.09 -21.72 9.35
C LEU A 299 3.84 -22.25 7.94
N ALA A 300 4.82 -22.11 7.04
CA ALA A 300 4.73 -22.62 5.67
C ALA A 300 4.51 -24.16 5.61
N GLU A 301 5.14 -24.93 6.49
CA GLU A 301 4.90 -26.37 6.67
C GLU A 301 3.48 -26.70 7.16
N ARG A 302 2.85 -25.79 7.92
CA ARG A 302 1.52 -25.99 8.54
C ARG A 302 0.36 -25.51 7.68
N VAL A 303 0.49 -24.37 7.03
CA VAL A 303 -0.59 -23.73 6.25
C VAL A 303 -0.35 -23.77 4.74
N GLY A 304 0.90 -24.00 4.31
CA GLY A 304 1.27 -24.06 2.91
C GLY A 304 1.05 -25.45 2.30
N LYS A 305 0.60 -25.47 1.05
CA LYS A 305 0.51 -26.68 0.22
C LYS A 305 1.93 -27.10 -0.20
N PRO A 306 2.35 -28.36 -0.02
CA PRO A 306 3.66 -28.83 -0.50
C PRO A 306 3.70 -28.82 -2.04
N VAL A 307 4.81 -28.34 -2.58
CA VAL A 307 5.06 -28.18 -4.03
C VAL A 307 6.51 -28.54 -4.37
N SER A 308 6.72 -29.05 -5.59
CA SER A 308 8.02 -29.48 -6.11
C SER A 308 8.22 -29.02 -7.55
N GLY A 309 9.47 -28.71 -7.92
CA GLY A 309 9.84 -28.30 -9.27
C GLY A 309 11.35 -28.42 -9.52
N PRO A 310 11.85 -27.92 -10.67
CA PRO A 310 13.27 -27.93 -11.00
C PRO A 310 14.17 -27.20 -9.99
N TRP A 311 13.59 -26.25 -9.26
CA TRP A 311 14.21 -25.48 -8.18
C TRP A 311 14.22 -26.21 -6.82
N GLY A 312 13.67 -27.42 -6.71
CA GLY A 312 13.64 -28.21 -5.47
C GLY A 312 12.22 -28.46 -4.93
N ASN A 313 12.10 -28.56 -3.61
CA ASN A 313 10.83 -28.70 -2.90
C ASN A 313 10.54 -27.43 -2.08
N GLY A 314 9.29 -27.22 -1.71
CA GLY A 314 8.85 -26.09 -0.91
C GLY A 314 7.37 -26.16 -0.56
N TRP A 315 6.87 -25.03 -0.04
CA TRP A 315 5.47 -24.85 0.34
C TRP A 315 4.96 -23.55 -0.28
N ILE A 316 3.75 -23.60 -0.85
CA ILE A 316 3.06 -22.42 -1.36
C ILE A 316 1.91 -22.03 -0.42
N ILE A 317 1.87 -20.75 -0.06
CA ILE A 317 0.80 -20.09 0.68
C ILE A 317 0.08 -19.19 -0.32
N GLY A 318 -1.22 -19.42 -0.51
CA GLY A 318 -2.07 -18.62 -1.39
C GLY A 318 -2.97 -17.67 -0.59
N THR A 319 -3.22 -16.50 -1.16
CA THR A 319 -4.19 -15.50 -0.70
C THR A 319 -5.22 -15.27 -1.81
N ALA A 320 -6.28 -14.51 -1.54
CA ALA A 320 -7.27 -14.11 -2.55
C ALA A 320 -6.63 -13.33 -3.72
N ALA A 321 -5.53 -12.62 -3.48
CA ALA A 321 -4.90 -11.70 -4.42
C ALA A 321 -3.51 -12.13 -4.92
N GLY A 322 -2.88 -13.15 -4.34
CA GLY A 322 -1.49 -13.48 -4.63
C GLY A 322 -1.04 -14.84 -4.07
N ASN A 323 0.24 -15.14 -4.27
CA ASN A 323 0.87 -16.32 -3.70
C ASN A 323 2.27 -15.97 -3.16
N ALA A 324 2.72 -16.75 -2.19
CA ALA A 324 4.10 -16.79 -1.73
C ALA A 324 4.59 -18.24 -1.65
N LEU A 325 5.79 -18.52 -2.14
CA LEU A 325 6.40 -19.85 -2.17
C LEU A 325 7.72 -19.81 -1.40
N LEU A 326 7.83 -20.61 -0.34
CA LEU A 326 9.07 -20.84 0.41
C LEU A 326 9.69 -22.17 -0.01
N THR A 327 10.91 -22.16 -0.53
CA THR A 327 11.67 -23.37 -0.86
C THR A 327 12.32 -23.97 0.40
N SER A 328 12.63 -25.27 0.36
CA SER A 328 13.38 -25.94 1.43
C SER A 328 14.81 -25.37 1.62
N ASP A 329 15.40 -24.76 0.58
CA ASP A 329 16.70 -24.07 0.65
C ASP A 329 16.64 -22.60 1.10
N GLY A 330 15.46 -22.11 1.49
CA GLY A 330 15.28 -20.79 2.11
C GLY A 330 15.11 -19.62 1.14
N ARG A 331 14.89 -19.88 -0.15
CA ARG A 331 14.41 -18.87 -1.10
C ARG A 331 12.92 -18.65 -0.92
N VAL A 332 12.49 -17.40 -1.01
CA VAL A 332 11.09 -16.99 -1.04
C VAL A 332 10.82 -16.34 -2.38
N ALA A 333 9.72 -16.71 -3.04
CA ALA A 333 9.18 -16.01 -4.20
C ALA A 333 7.75 -15.57 -3.91
N ALA A 334 7.43 -14.29 -4.06
CA ALA A 334 6.10 -13.75 -3.79
C ALA A 334 5.65 -12.74 -4.84
N GLY A 335 4.35 -12.71 -5.12
CA GLY A 335 3.72 -11.79 -6.05
C GLY A 335 2.22 -12.01 -6.17
N ALA A 336 1.51 -11.05 -6.79
CA ALA A 336 0.07 -11.11 -7.05
C ALA A 336 -0.29 -12.04 -8.24
N VAL A 337 0.40 -13.19 -8.32
CA VAL A 337 0.47 -14.07 -9.50
C VAL A 337 0.15 -15.53 -9.18
N PRO A 338 -0.31 -16.34 -10.15
CA PRO A 338 -0.49 -17.77 -9.98
C PRO A 338 0.79 -18.53 -9.61
N GLU A 339 0.63 -19.71 -8.99
CA GLU A 339 1.69 -20.67 -8.64
C GLU A 339 2.68 -20.93 -9.79
N GLN A 340 2.20 -20.99 -11.03
CA GLN A 340 3.01 -21.24 -12.23
C GLN A 340 4.00 -20.10 -12.53
N VAL A 341 3.68 -18.85 -12.14
CA VAL A 341 4.56 -17.70 -12.36
C VAL A 341 5.66 -17.65 -11.30
N LEU A 342 5.33 -17.92 -10.03
CA LEU A 342 6.32 -18.05 -8.95
C LEU A 342 7.33 -19.17 -9.22
N THR A 343 6.84 -20.34 -9.63
CA THR A 343 7.69 -21.49 -9.93
C THR A 343 8.57 -21.28 -11.15
N ALA A 344 8.09 -20.56 -12.17
CA ALA A 344 8.91 -20.12 -13.29
C ALA A 344 9.98 -19.10 -12.86
N ALA A 345 9.63 -18.14 -12.00
CA ALA A 345 10.55 -17.13 -11.48
C ALA A 345 11.72 -17.77 -10.69
N LEU A 346 11.43 -18.78 -9.86
CA LEU A 346 12.45 -19.56 -9.13
C LEU A 346 13.30 -20.49 -10.03
N GLY A 347 12.76 -20.92 -11.17
CA GLY A 347 13.48 -21.76 -12.13
C GLY A 347 14.45 -20.99 -13.05
N GLY A 348 14.22 -19.68 -13.22
CA GLY A 348 15.13 -18.74 -13.91
C GLY A 348 15.89 -17.79 -12.97
N ALA A 349 15.86 -18.08 -11.66
CA ALA A 349 16.53 -17.29 -10.62
C ALA A 349 18.03 -17.59 -10.57
#